data_AF-A0A352XS63-F1
#
_entry.id   AF-A0A352XS63-F1
#
_cell.length_a   1.000
_cell.length_b   1.000
_cell.length_c   1.000
_cell.angle_alpha   90.00
_cell.angle_beta   90.00
_cell.angle_gamma   90.00
#
_symmetry.space_group_name_H-M   'P 1'
#
loop_
_entity.id
_entity.type
_entity.pdbx_description
1 polymer ?
#
loop_
_entity_poly.entity_id
_entity_poly.type
_entity_poly.pdbx_seq_one_letter_code
_entity_poly.pdbx_strand_id
1 'polypeptide(L)'
;MQRQVIRTRFALSQNPRFVTNIIIGINVIVFVILCLLNKTISFDQTDQGITAIVNAGAQVNILVQQGQVWRIFTAMFLHFSLLHIGLNMLSLFFIGTAIEVFFGKWRYLVIYLG
;
A
#
# COMPACT_ATOMS: atom_id res chain seq x y z
N MET A 1 44.78 -23.22 3.06
CA MET A 1 43.51 -22.91 2.37
C MET A 1 42.54 -22.30 3.39
N GLN A 2 42.53 -20.98 3.57
CA GLN A 2 41.63 -20.31 4.51
C GLN A 2 40.22 -20.30 3.94
N ARG A 3 39.30 -21.08 4.53
CA ARG A 3 37.87 -21.01 4.20
C ARG A 3 37.34 -19.68 4.73
N GLN A 4 37.10 -18.73 3.82
CA GLN A 4 36.30 -17.56 4.16
C GLN A 4 34.89 -18.03 4.50
N VAL A 5 34.57 -18.02 5.80
CA VAL A 5 33.22 -18.22 6.26
C VAL A 5 32.46 -16.97 5.84
N ILE A 6 31.74 -17.04 4.74
CA ILE A 6 30.74 -16.01 4.38
C ILE A 6 29.74 -16.04 5.53
N ARG A 7 29.93 -15.14 6.51
CA ARG A 7 28.94 -14.86 7.53
C ARG A 7 27.80 -14.18 6.80
N THR A 8 26.90 -14.96 6.21
CA THR A 8 25.58 -14.49 5.84
C THR A 8 24.94 -14.01 7.14
N ARG A 9 25.06 -12.71 7.42
CA ARG A 9 24.26 -12.03 8.44
C ARG A 9 22.82 -11.95 7.97
N PHE A 10 22.26 -13.08 7.53
CA PHE A 10 20.84 -13.25 7.30
C PHE A 10 20.21 -13.45 8.68
N ALA A 11 20.28 -12.39 9.49
CA ALA A 11 19.47 -12.32 10.70
C ALA A 11 18.03 -12.21 10.20
N LEU A 12 17.36 -13.35 10.06
CA LEU A 12 15.92 -13.42 9.82
C LEU A 12 15.25 -12.56 10.89
N SER A 13 14.65 -11.45 10.48
CA SER A 13 13.83 -10.62 11.35
C SER A 13 12.85 -11.51 12.09
N GLN A 14 12.85 -11.46 13.42
CA GLN A 14 11.97 -12.25 14.31
C GLN A 14 10.47 -12.06 13.98
N ASN A 15 10.13 -10.99 13.24
CA ASN A 15 8.81 -10.78 12.65
C ASN A 15 8.95 -10.40 11.17
N PRO A 16 8.85 -11.35 10.23
CA PRO A 16 9.11 -11.13 8.81
C PRO A 16 8.00 -10.39 8.04
N ARG A 17 6.93 -9.93 8.72
CA ARG A 17 5.71 -9.40 8.07
C ARG A 17 5.07 -8.23 8.82
N PHE A 18 5.80 -7.64 9.77
CA PHE A 18 5.21 -6.66 10.67
C PHE A 18 4.74 -5.40 9.92
N VAL A 19 5.63 -4.85 9.08
CA VAL A 19 5.32 -3.67 8.28
C VAL A 19 4.26 -4.00 7.24
N THR A 20 4.40 -5.15 6.58
CA THR A 20 3.45 -5.63 5.57
C THR A 20 2.03 -5.71 6.14
N ASN A 21 1.86 -6.32 7.31
CA ASN A 21 0.55 -6.42 7.97
C ASN A 21 -0.02 -5.06 8.36
N ILE A 22 0.82 -4.11 8.78
CA ILE A 22 0.38 -2.73 9.09
C ILE A 22 -0.14 -2.05 7.82
N ILE A 23 0.61 -2.13 6.72
CA ILE A 23 0.21 -1.53 5.45
C ILE A 23 -1.10 -2.16 4.95
N ILE A 24 -1.23 -3.49 5.03
CA ILE A 24 -2.49 -4.19 4.71
C ILE A 24 -3.64 -3.65 5.58
N GLY A 25 -3.43 -3.56 6.89
CA GLY A 25 -4.42 -3.05 7.82
C GLY A 25 -4.88 -1.63 7.48
N ILE A 26 -3.94 -0.73 7.17
CA ILE A 26 -4.25 0.65 6.77
C ILE A 26 -5.10 0.67 5.50
N ASN A 27 -4.71 -0.08 4.47
CA ASN A 27 -5.47 -0.16 3.21
C ASN A 27 -6.90 -0.65 3.42
N VAL A 28 -7.07 -1.70 4.22
CA VAL A 28 -8.40 -2.25 4.55
C VAL A 28 -9.23 -1.24 5.32
N ILE A 29 -8.66 -0.58 6.34
CA ILE A 29 -9.36 0.43 7.14
C ILE A 29 -9.80 1.60 6.26
N VAL A 30 -8.91 2.14 5.44
CA VAL A 30 -9.22 3.25 4.52
C VAL A 30 -10.36 2.88 3.58
N PHE A 31 -10.32 1.69 2.99
CA PHE A 31 -11.37 1.20 2.11
C PHE A 31 -12.71 1.03 2.84
N VAL A 32 -12.72 0.42 4.02
CA VAL A 32 -13.94 0.26 4.82
C VAL A 32 -14.54 1.61 5.19
N ILE A 33 -13.72 2.59 5.62
CA ILE A 33 -14.18 3.96 5.91
C ILE A 33 -14.82 4.56 4.66
N LEU A 34 -14.17 4.46 3.51
CA LEU A 34 -14.69 5.03 2.27
C LEU A 34 -16.02 4.37 1.86
N CYS A 35 -16.15 3.06 2.04
CA CYS A 35 -17.37 2.32 1.77
C CYS A 35 -18.52 2.75 2.69
N LEU A 36 -18.25 2.96 3.99
CA LEU A 36 -19.25 3.42 4.95
C LEU A 36 -19.72 4.85 4.65
N LEU A 37 -18.79 5.75 4.30
CA LEU A 37 -19.10 7.16 3.99
C LEU A 37 -19.95 7.29 2.73
N ASN A 38 -19.71 6.45 1.72
CA ASN A 38 -20.38 6.53 0.42
C ASN A 38 -21.49 5.51 0.24
N LYS A 39 -21.74 4.65 1.25
CA LYS A 39 -22.76 3.58 1.23
C LYS A 39 -22.67 2.66 0.00
N THR A 40 -21.44 2.45 -0.49
CA THR A 40 -21.14 1.58 -1.63
C THR A 40 -19.88 0.77 -1.34
N ILE A 41 -19.74 -0.37 -2.00
CA ILE A 41 -18.53 -1.22 -1.94
C ILE A 41 -17.71 -1.16 -3.23
N SER A 42 -18.19 -0.41 -4.22
CA SER A 42 -17.55 -0.23 -5.50
C SER A 42 -17.75 1.21 -5.97
N PHE A 43 -16.63 1.85 -6.28
CA PHE A 43 -16.52 3.18 -6.86
C PHE A 43 -16.36 2.98 -8.36
N ASP A 44 -17.49 2.92 -9.05
CA ASP A 44 -17.54 2.78 -10.49
C ASP A 44 -17.17 4.10 -11.19
N GLN A 45 -17.15 4.07 -12.53
CA GLN A 45 -16.84 5.24 -13.36
C GLN A 45 -18.03 6.22 -13.45
N THR A 46 -18.98 6.16 -12.53
CA THR A 46 -20.04 7.17 -12.43
C THR A 46 -19.46 8.45 -11.82
N ASP A 47 -20.14 9.57 -12.06
CA ASP A 47 -19.77 10.85 -11.45
C ASP A 47 -19.68 10.76 -9.92
N GLN A 48 -20.57 9.98 -9.29
CA GLN A 48 -20.57 9.77 -7.85
C GLN A 48 -19.36 8.96 -7.37
N GLY A 49 -19.02 7.86 -8.06
CA GLY A 49 -17.87 7.02 -7.74
C GLY A 49 -16.54 7.76 -7.91
N ILE A 50 -16.37 8.47 -9.02
CA ILE A 50 -15.19 9.29 -9.30
C ILE A 50 -15.07 10.42 -8.28
N THR A 51 -16.16 11.13 -7.99
CA THR A 51 -16.14 12.23 -7.01
C THR A 51 -15.77 11.72 -5.61
N ALA A 52 -16.28 10.57 -5.20
CA ALA A 52 -15.96 9.97 -3.90
C ALA A 52 -14.45 9.71 -3.74
N ILE A 53 -13.81 9.07 -4.71
CA ILE A 53 -12.36 8.75 -4.65
C ILE A 53 -11.50 10.01 -4.81
N VAL A 54 -11.89 10.96 -5.67
CA VAL A 54 -11.17 12.22 -5.86
C VAL A 54 -11.23 13.07 -4.58
N ASN A 55 -12.38 13.14 -3.93
CA ASN A 55 -12.53 13.82 -2.63
C ASN A 55 -11.73 13.12 -1.52
N ALA A 56 -11.61 11.78 -1.59
CA ALA A 56 -10.78 11.01 -0.67
C ALA A 56 -9.27 11.15 -0.91
N GLY A 57 -8.85 11.83 -1.99
CA GLY A 57 -7.44 12.09 -2.26
C GLY A 57 -6.83 11.29 -3.40
N ALA A 58 -7.65 10.77 -4.33
CA ALA A 58 -7.13 10.10 -5.52
C ALA A 58 -6.23 11.06 -6.32
N GLN A 59 -5.22 10.49 -6.97
CA GLN A 59 -4.26 11.26 -7.73
C GLN A 59 -4.90 11.77 -9.02
N VAL A 60 -5.04 13.09 -9.12
CA VAL A 60 -5.46 13.78 -10.33
C VAL A 60 -4.36 14.73 -10.75
N ASN A 61 -3.76 14.51 -11.92
CA ASN A 61 -2.57 15.22 -12.38
C ASN A 61 -2.74 16.74 -12.35
N ILE A 62 -3.89 17.27 -12.79
CA ILE A 62 -4.14 18.71 -12.77
C ILE A 62 -4.14 19.27 -11.35
N LEU A 63 -4.70 18.55 -10.38
CA LEU A 63 -4.73 18.97 -8.97
C LEU A 63 -3.35 18.88 -8.33
N VAL A 64 -2.55 17.87 -8.71
CA VAL A 64 -1.15 17.75 -8.27
C VAL A 64 -0.33 18.94 -8.79
N GLN A 65 -0.49 19.30 -10.06
CA GLN A 65 0.17 20.47 -10.66
C GLN A 65 -0.27 21.79 -10.00
N GLN A 66 -1.50 21.84 -9.49
CA GLN A 66 -2.03 22.96 -8.69
C GLN A 66 -1.55 22.96 -7.22
N GLY A 67 -0.60 22.09 -6.85
CA GLY A 67 0.01 22.05 -5.53
C GLY A 67 -0.56 21.00 -4.58
N GLN A 68 -1.52 20.17 -4.99
CA GLN A 68 -2.04 19.07 -4.19
C GLN A 68 -1.15 17.82 -4.26
N VAL A 69 0.16 18.00 -4.01
CA VAL A 69 1.19 16.95 -4.12
C VAL A 69 0.99 15.79 -3.14
N TRP A 70 0.30 16.04 -2.03
CA TRP A 70 -0.10 15.02 -1.07
C TRP A 70 -0.94 13.90 -1.69
N ARG A 71 -1.60 14.17 -2.83
CA ARG A 71 -2.39 13.17 -3.58
C ARG A 71 -1.56 12.00 -4.08
N ILE A 72 -0.27 12.20 -4.33
CA ILE A 72 0.65 11.12 -4.74
C ILE A 72 0.75 10.07 -3.63
N PHE A 73 0.82 10.53 -2.38
CA PHE A 73 0.91 9.65 -1.21
C PHE A 73 -0.45 9.04 -0.84
N THR A 74 -1.52 9.84 -0.80
CA THR A 74 -2.85 9.33 -0.40
C THR A 74 -3.41 8.33 -1.40
N ALA A 75 -3.13 8.50 -2.69
CA ALA A 75 -3.59 7.58 -3.72
C ALA A 75 -3.04 6.15 -3.56
N MET A 76 -1.91 5.96 -2.86
CA MET A 76 -1.34 4.64 -2.59
C MET A 76 -2.26 3.76 -1.73
N PHE A 77 -3.21 4.37 -0.99
CA PHE A 77 -4.10 3.68 -0.07
C PHE A 77 -5.55 3.58 -0.56
N LEU A 78 -5.89 4.26 -1.67
CA LEU A 78 -7.25 4.31 -2.18
C LEU A 78 -7.52 3.18 -3.18
N HIS A 79 -8.65 2.52 -3.01
CA HIS A 79 -9.05 1.39 -3.84
C HIS A 79 -10.49 1.58 -4.32
N PHE A 80 -10.74 1.29 -5.60
CA PHE A 80 -12.04 1.56 -6.23
C PHE A 80 -13.01 0.38 -6.16
N SER A 81 -12.57 -0.85 -5.87
CA SER A 81 -13.46 -2.00 -5.79
C SER A 81 -12.93 -3.10 -4.87
N LEU A 82 -13.83 -3.96 -4.42
CA LEU A 82 -13.50 -5.10 -3.55
C LEU A 82 -12.48 -6.06 -4.19
N LEU A 83 -12.62 -6.33 -5.50
CA LEU A 83 -11.66 -7.16 -6.23
C LEU A 83 -10.28 -6.50 -6.30
N HIS A 84 -10.24 -5.19 -6.56
CA HIS A 84 -8.98 -4.46 -6.67
C HIS A 84 -8.21 -4.44 -5.35
N ILE A 85 -8.88 -4.17 -4.21
CA ILE A 85 -8.23 -4.26 -2.91
C ILE A 85 -7.84 -5.69 -2.57
N GLY A 86 -8.68 -6.69 -2.86
CA GLY A 86 -8.38 -8.10 -2.60
C GLY A 86 -7.09 -8.55 -3.29
N LEU A 87 -6.93 -8.23 -4.58
CA LEU A 87 -5.73 -8.56 -5.34
C LEU A 87 -4.50 -7.78 -4.86
N ASN A 88 -4.65 -6.51 -4.49
CA ASN A 88 -3.54 -5.72 -3.93
C ASN A 88 -3.09 -6.27 -2.58
N MET A 89 -4.01 -6.63 -1.68
CA MET A 89 -3.66 -7.20 -0.38
C MET A 89 -3.02 -8.59 -0.52
N LEU A 90 -3.47 -9.39 -1.50
CA LEU A 90 -2.83 -10.67 -1.83
C LEU A 90 -1.39 -10.46 -2.33
N SER A 91 -1.20 -9.52 -3.26
CA SER A 91 0.11 -9.13 -3.77
C SER A 91 1.02 -8.63 -2.65
N LEU A 92 0.51 -7.71 -1.82
CA LEU A 92 1.25 -7.16 -0.69
C LEU A 92 1.60 -8.24 0.34
N PHE A 93 0.70 -9.19 0.60
CA PHE A 93 0.95 -10.29 1.50
C PHE A 93 2.07 -11.20 1.02
N PHE A 94 2.13 -11.55 -0.27
CA PHE A 94 3.20 -12.42 -0.79
C PHE A 94 4.48 -11.65 -1.12
N ILE A 95 4.37 -10.64 -1.98
CA ILE A 95 5.49 -9.85 -2.49
C ILE A 95 6.03 -8.92 -1.42
N GLY A 96 5.15 -8.18 -0.71
CA GLY A 96 5.56 -7.27 0.36
C GLY A 96 6.26 -8.01 1.50
N THR A 97 5.73 -9.17 1.93
CA THR A 97 6.43 -10.06 2.88
C THR A 97 7.81 -10.45 2.38
N ALA A 98 7.94 -10.89 1.12
CA ALA A 98 9.23 -11.28 0.57
C ALA A 98 10.21 -10.09 0.62
N ILE A 99 9.80 -8.91 0.17
CA ILE A 99 10.62 -7.71 0.20
C ILE A 99 10.99 -7.32 1.63
N GLU A 100 10.07 -7.36 2.60
CA GLU A 100 10.34 -7.08 4.02
C GLU A 100 11.38 -8.06 4.59
N VAL A 101 11.32 -9.34 4.21
CA VAL A 101 12.30 -10.37 4.62
C VAL A 101 13.67 -10.11 4.00
N PHE A 102 13.74 -9.80 2.71
CA PHE A 102 15.00 -9.62 2.00
C PHE A 102 15.73 -8.33 2.38
N PHE A 103 14.99 -7.21 2.51
CA PHE A 103 15.57 -5.88 2.71
C PHE A 103 15.49 -5.40 4.16
N GLY A 104 14.64 -6.01 4.99
CA GLY A 104 14.33 -5.54 6.34
C GLY A 104 13.33 -4.38 6.36
N LYS A 105 12.73 -4.16 7.52
CA LYS A 105 11.58 -3.26 7.75
C LYS A 105 11.77 -1.83 7.20
N TRP A 106 12.90 -1.20 7.53
CA TRP A 106 13.14 0.20 7.17
C TRP A 106 13.35 0.42 5.67
N ARG A 107 14.12 -0.47 5.03
CA ARG A 107 14.34 -0.40 3.59
C ARG A 107 13.08 -0.75 2.82
N TYR A 108 12.30 -1.70 3.31
CA TYR A 108 10.99 -1.99 2.76
C TYR A 108 10.04 -0.79 2.83
N LEU A 109 10.01 -0.06 3.95
CA LEU A 109 9.21 1.17 4.05
C LEU A 109 9.60 2.23 3.01
N VAL A 110 10.91 2.42 2.79
CA VAL A 110 11.39 3.36 1.75
C VAL A 110 10.94 2.86 0.38
N ILE A 111 11.20 1.59 0.03
CA ILE A 111 10.77 1.01 -1.25
C ILE A 111 9.26 1.11 -1.45
N TYR A 112 8.47 0.92 -0.40
CA TYR A 112 7.01 1.00 -0.48
C TYR A 112 6.53 2.44 -0.71
N LEU A 113 7.21 3.44 -0.13
CA LEU A 113 6.81 4.84 -0.20
C LEU A 113 7.50 5.64 -1.33
N GLY A 114 8.58 5.12 -1.92
CA GLY A 114 9.40 5.78 -2.94
C GLY A 114 10.83 5.27 -3.00
#